data_AF-A0A2V8P7K0-F1
#
_entry.id   AF-A0A2V8P7K0-F1
#
_cell.length_a   1.000
_cell.length_b   1.000
_cell.length_c   1.000
_cell.angle_alpha   90.00
_cell.angle_beta   90.00
_cell.angle_gamma   90.00
#
_symmetry.space_group_name_H-M   'P 1'
#
loop_
_entity.id
_entity.type
_entity.pdbx_description
1 polymer ?
#
loop_
_entity_poly.entity_id
_entity_poly.type
_entity_poly.pdbx_seq_one_letter_code
_entity_poly.pdbx_strand_id
1 'polypeptide(L)'
;MRLRPNHNAFVRYTHDGNRAFAPNDGLNNALPSGWSRIKNWVDQSIGGITSVLSPHVVNDLRFSYFFISSPETPASVEDCSRCLGVGAARVSIPDAGVMFGKARTLSFVGRRYQLTESLMWERKSHHLRFGFDWEDAAYSPQQFDQEPATMNLYSPLQVRNFNASAPPAAQIPLPSSFLTLDDILRLPLKTFSTGVGSGFVPFRDFRKYRRLDLYRLYAADTWRINSRLTVNYGLAWSYEPNSLNTDLSKPELLTAILGPNGLNPPVAQKANFSPTVGFALVATRDGKTVIRGGGGSLLRPTQLRKYRQRAAGAVSGRHGPKGRSGLKHFLSRPPAGFPTETNPFYRG
;
A
#
# COMPACT_ATOMS: atom_id res chain seq x y z
N MET A 1 30.05 -2.74 -14.15
CA MET A 1 31.53 -2.83 -14.00
C MET A 1 31.94 -4.29 -13.95
N ARG A 2 32.99 -4.67 -14.68
CA ARG A 2 33.58 -6.01 -14.58
C ARG A 2 34.59 -6.00 -13.43
N LEU A 3 34.37 -6.78 -12.37
CA LEU A 3 35.26 -6.85 -11.21
C LEU A 3 36.45 -7.78 -11.50
N ARG A 4 36.17 -8.91 -12.15
CA ARG A 4 37.10 -9.96 -12.57
C ARG A 4 36.56 -10.63 -13.85
N PRO A 5 37.33 -11.47 -14.55
CA PRO A 5 36.87 -12.07 -15.81
C PRO A 5 35.48 -12.73 -15.73
N ASN A 6 35.17 -13.37 -14.60
CA ASN A 6 33.93 -14.12 -14.37
C ASN A 6 32.94 -13.42 -13.42
N HIS A 7 33.21 -12.18 -13.02
CA HIS A 7 32.41 -11.48 -12.03
C HIS A 7 32.05 -10.09 -12.53
N ASN A 8 30.76 -9.86 -12.72
CA ASN A 8 30.21 -8.58 -13.12
C ASN A 8 29.41 -8.00 -11.96
N ALA A 9 29.55 -6.70 -11.74
CA ALA A 9 28.78 -5.99 -10.73
C ALA A 9 28.12 -4.75 -11.30
N PHE A 10 27.01 -4.36 -10.71
CA PHE A 10 26.38 -3.08 -10.97
C PHE A 10 25.89 -2.46 -9.67
N VAL A 11 25.82 -1.14 -9.67
CA VAL A 11 25.13 -0.36 -8.66
C VAL A 11 24.25 0.63 -9.40
N ARG A 12 23.02 0.79 -8.93
CA ARG A 12 22.09 1.82 -9.40
C ARG A 12 21.51 2.52 -8.19
N TYR A 13 21.47 3.85 -8.26
CA TYR A 13 20.77 4.71 -7.33
C TYR A 13 19.73 5.51 -8.09
N THR A 14 18.55 5.70 -7.50
CA THR A 14 17.51 6.58 -7.99
C THR A 14 16.93 7.37 -6.84
N HIS A 15 16.69 8.65 -7.08
CA HIS A 15 16.06 9.57 -6.16
C HIS A 15 14.80 10.15 -6.80
N ASP A 16 13.70 10.19 -6.06
CA ASP A 16 12.52 10.96 -6.40
C ASP A 16 12.15 11.87 -5.22
N GLY A 17 12.13 13.16 -5.48
CA GLY A 17 11.78 14.18 -4.52
C GLY A 17 10.77 15.12 -5.14
N ASN A 18 9.63 15.30 -4.49
CA ASN A 18 8.64 16.28 -4.92
C ASN A 18 8.04 17.02 -3.72
N ARG A 19 7.50 18.20 -4.01
CA ARG A 19 6.82 19.05 -3.04
C ARG A 19 5.48 19.44 -3.64
N ALA A 20 4.44 19.40 -2.81
CA ALA A 20 3.13 19.86 -3.19
C ALA A 20 2.57 20.78 -2.11
N PHE A 21 1.89 21.83 -2.54
CA PHE A 21 1.04 22.64 -1.69
C PHE A 21 -0.38 22.51 -2.23
N ALA A 22 -1.16 21.64 -1.61
CA ALA A 22 -2.48 21.29 -2.08
C ALA A 22 -3.35 20.79 -0.92
N PRO A 23 -4.68 20.93 -1.00
CA PRO A 23 -5.57 20.20 -0.13
C PRO A 23 -5.42 18.69 -0.39
N ASN A 24 -4.98 17.92 0.61
CA ASN A 24 -4.69 16.48 0.48
C ASN A 24 -5.63 15.62 1.32
N ASP A 25 -6.91 15.96 1.38
CA ASP A 25 -7.88 15.17 2.13
C ASP A 25 -8.59 14.11 1.29
N GLY A 26 -8.42 14.07 -0.05
CA GLY A 26 -8.87 13.00 -0.94
C GLY A 26 -10.37 12.67 -0.88
N LEU A 27 -11.14 13.48 -0.14
CA LEU A 27 -12.51 13.20 0.29
C LEU A 27 -13.43 14.40 0.02
N ASN A 28 -12.90 15.58 -0.32
CA ASN A 28 -13.71 16.79 -0.34
C ASN A 28 -13.52 17.60 -1.63
N ASN A 29 -14.61 17.78 -2.37
CA ASN A 29 -14.76 18.85 -3.37
C ASN A 29 -15.09 20.19 -2.66
N ALA A 30 -14.62 20.39 -1.43
CA ALA A 30 -14.94 21.55 -0.61
C ALA A 30 -13.79 22.55 -0.64
N LEU A 31 -14.09 23.75 -1.14
CA LEU A 31 -13.20 24.91 -1.17
C LEU A 31 -13.66 25.88 -0.06
N PRO A 32 -12.82 26.81 0.43
CA PRO A 32 -11.51 27.21 -0.11
C PRO A 32 -10.27 26.69 0.65
N SER A 33 -10.40 25.80 1.65
CA SER A 33 -9.27 25.59 2.59
C SER A 33 -9.22 24.21 3.28
N GLY A 34 -8.03 23.93 3.81
CA GLY A 34 -7.54 22.58 4.14
C GLY A 34 -6.19 22.28 3.49
N TRP A 35 -5.40 23.32 3.19
CA TRP A 35 -4.12 23.23 2.50
C TRP A 35 -3.07 22.53 3.34
N SER A 36 -2.33 21.63 2.70
CA SER A 36 -1.22 20.91 3.30
C SER A 36 0.05 21.12 2.47
N ARG A 37 1.19 21.13 3.15
CA ARG A 37 2.50 20.93 2.52
C ARG A 37 2.83 19.46 2.57
N ILE A 38 3.07 18.87 1.40
CA ILE A 38 3.59 17.51 1.26
C ILE A 38 5.02 17.62 0.75
N LYS A 39 5.94 16.92 1.39
CA LYS A 39 7.31 16.76 0.89
C LYS A 39 7.60 15.28 0.77
N ASN A 40 7.62 14.76 -0.45
CA ASN A 40 8.00 13.38 -0.71
C ASN A 40 9.50 13.30 -0.94
N TRP A 41 10.09 12.25 -0.38
CA TRP A 41 11.49 11.91 -0.55
C TRP A 41 11.59 10.40 -0.64
N VAL A 42 12.07 9.89 -1.78
CA VAL A 42 12.20 8.47 -2.04
C VAL A 42 13.61 8.21 -2.56
N ASP A 43 14.31 7.27 -1.93
CA ASP A 43 15.59 6.78 -2.39
C ASP A 43 15.50 5.28 -2.63
N GLN A 44 16.09 4.83 -3.72
CA GLN A 44 16.30 3.42 -3.97
C GLN A 44 17.72 3.18 -4.45
N SER A 45 18.41 2.28 -3.77
CA SER A 45 19.72 1.78 -4.16
C SER A 45 19.63 0.29 -4.41
N ILE A 46 20.22 -0.19 -5.48
CA ILE A 46 20.36 -1.61 -5.77
C ILE A 46 21.80 -1.89 -6.20
N GLY A 47 22.39 -2.89 -5.58
CA GLY A 47 23.68 -3.46 -5.97
C GLY A 47 23.49 -4.92 -6.34
N GLY A 48 24.22 -5.38 -7.35
CA GLY A 48 24.20 -6.79 -7.72
C GLY A 48 25.56 -7.27 -8.21
N ILE A 49 25.83 -8.55 -7.97
CA ILE A 49 27.01 -9.27 -8.46
C ILE A 49 26.53 -10.54 -9.15
N THR A 50 26.87 -10.68 -10.42
CA THR A 50 26.69 -11.91 -11.19
C THR A 50 28.04 -12.59 -11.36
N SER A 51 28.14 -13.85 -10.92
CA SER A 51 29.36 -14.66 -10.91
C SER A 51 29.18 -15.92 -11.75
N VAL A 52 30.04 -16.11 -12.75
CA VAL A 52 30.15 -17.36 -13.52
C VAL A 52 31.14 -18.26 -12.80
N LEU A 53 30.64 -19.16 -11.95
CA LEU A 53 31.47 -20.05 -11.12
C LEU A 53 32.06 -21.20 -11.94
N SER A 54 31.35 -21.64 -12.98
CA SER A 54 31.82 -22.61 -13.98
C SER A 54 31.06 -22.40 -15.30
N PRO A 55 31.41 -23.09 -16.40
CA PRO A 55 30.62 -23.05 -17.65
C PRO A 55 29.15 -23.45 -17.50
N HIS A 56 28.81 -24.06 -16.36
CA HIS A 56 27.49 -24.61 -16.07
C HIS A 56 26.85 -24.03 -14.81
N VAL A 57 27.53 -23.14 -14.08
CA VAL A 57 27.03 -22.59 -12.81
C VAL A 57 27.17 -21.09 -12.81
N VAL A 58 26.04 -20.40 -12.69
CA VAL A 58 25.96 -18.94 -12.59
C VAL A 58 25.22 -18.57 -11.32
N ASN A 59 25.79 -17.66 -10.55
CA ASN A 59 25.20 -17.10 -9.34
C ASN A 59 24.88 -15.63 -9.54
N ASP A 60 23.68 -15.20 -9.15
CA ASP A 60 23.27 -13.80 -9.16
C ASP A 60 22.82 -13.39 -7.75
N LEU A 61 23.57 -12.48 -7.14
CA LEU A 61 23.28 -11.93 -5.82
C LEU A 61 22.91 -10.47 -5.95
N ARG A 62 21.78 -10.06 -5.38
CA ARG A 62 21.28 -8.67 -5.40
C ARG A 62 20.90 -8.22 -4.01
N PHE A 63 21.32 -7.02 -3.66
CA PHE A 63 20.88 -6.31 -2.47
C PHE A 63 20.22 -5.01 -2.88
N SER A 64 19.07 -4.70 -2.29
CA SER A 64 18.41 -3.42 -2.49
C SER A 64 18.01 -2.78 -1.17
N TYR A 65 18.12 -1.45 -1.16
CA TYR A 65 17.68 -0.56 -0.12
C TYR A 65 16.63 0.37 -0.70
N PHE A 66 15.51 0.53 -0.01
CA PHE A 66 14.45 1.46 -0.35
C PHE A 66 14.11 2.31 0.88
N PHE A 67 14.05 3.61 0.69
CA PHE A 67 13.65 4.58 1.70
C PHE A 67 12.54 5.47 1.15
N ILE A 68 11.57 5.78 2.00
CA ILE A 68 10.53 6.74 1.71
C ILE A 68 10.25 7.59 2.94
N SER A 69 10.11 8.89 2.73
CA SER A 69 9.59 9.85 3.69
C SER A 69 8.54 10.71 3.01
N SER A 70 7.35 10.77 3.60
CA SER A 70 6.22 11.55 3.10
C SER A 70 5.51 12.23 4.26
N PRO A 71 6.08 13.31 4.83
CA PRO A 71 5.37 14.21 5.71
C PRO A 71 4.36 15.08 4.95
N GLU A 72 3.14 15.12 5.47
CA GLU A 72 2.10 16.11 5.22
C GLU A 72 1.95 16.97 6.47
N THR A 73 2.16 18.27 6.33
CA THR A 73 2.01 19.23 7.42
C THR A 73 1.00 20.30 7.04
N PRO A 74 0.20 20.82 7.99
CA PRO A 74 -0.72 21.91 7.70
C PRO A 74 0.01 23.15 7.18
N ALA A 75 -0.69 23.92 6.33
CA ALA A 75 -0.23 25.23 5.90
C ALA A 75 -0.04 26.18 7.09
N SER A 76 0.97 27.03 6.97
CA SER A 76 1.31 28.12 7.89
C SER A 76 1.05 29.48 7.24
N VAL A 77 1.08 30.57 8.02
CA VAL A 77 0.78 31.93 7.52
C VAL A 77 1.83 32.35 6.47
N GLU A 78 3.05 31.85 6.61
CA GLU A 78 4.14 32.04 5.68
C GLU A 78 3.88 31.38 4.31
N ASP A 79 3.13 30.27 4.28
CA ASP A 79 2.79 29.59 3.02
C ASP A 79 1.66 30.30 2.27
N CYS A 80 0.69 30.84 3.02
CA CYS A 80 -0.48 31.48 2.45
C CYS A 80 -1.14 32.46 3.44
N SER A 81 -0.76 33.73 3.38
CA SER A 81 -1.30 34.79 4.24
C SER A 81 -2.78 35.10 4.01
N ARG A 82 -3.32 34.74 2.84
CA ARG A 82 -4.74 34.95 2.48
C ARG A 82 -5.60 33.69 2.60
N CYS A 83 -5.03 32.56 3.03
CA CYS A 83 -5.80 31.34 3.17
C CYS A 83 -6.73 31.42 4.37
N LEU A 84 -8.00 31.12 4.13
CA LEU A 84 -9.03 31.19 5.16
C LEU A 84 -8.76 30.15 6.26
N GLY A 85 -8.74 30.61 7.52
CA GLY A 85 -8.61 29.74 8.69
C GLY A 85 -7.22 29.14 8.94
N VAL A 86 -6.14 29.66 8.36
CA VAL A 86 -4.77 29.19 8.69
C VAL A 86 -4.51 29.30 10.19
N GLY A 87 -4.00 28.23 10.80
CA GLY A 87 -3.75 28.16 12.25
C GLY A 87 -4.98 27.94 13.13
N ALA A 88 -6.20 28.03 12.58
CA ALA A 88 -7.44 27.81 13.31
C ALA A 88 -7.87 26.32 13.33
N ALA A 89 -8.83 25.97 14.18
CA ALA A 89 -9.50 24.68 14.16
C ALA A 89 -10.13 24.40 12.78
N ARG A 90 -10.24 23.12 12.41
CA ARG A 90 -10.87 22.72 11.16
C ARG A 90 -12.38 22.93 11.27
N VAL A 91 -12.97 23.68 10.36
CA VAL A 91 -14.41 23.94 10.28
C VAL A 91 -14.94 23.46 8.94
N SER A 92 -16.06 22.74 8.98
CA SER A 92 -16.69 22.14 7.82
C SER A 92 -18.18 22.47 7.80
N ILE A 93 -18.69 22.81 6.62
CA ILE A 93 -20.11 23.05 6.35
C ILE A 93 -20.46 22.19 5.13
N PRO A 94 -20.71 20.88 5.31
CA PRO A 94 -20.80 19.93 4.20
C PRO A 94 -21.83 20.32 3.13
N ASP A 95 -23.02 20.76 3.55
CA ASP A 95 -24.10 21.12 2.62
C ASP A 95 -23.80 22.38 1.81
N ALA A 96 -22.93 23.26 2.32
CA ALA A 96 -22.47 24.44 1.60
C ALA A 96 -21.19 24.16 0.79
N GLY A 97 -20.60 22.96 0.93
CA GLY A 97 -19.31 22.63 0.31
C GLY A 97 -18.15 23.50 0.81
N VAL A 98 -18.25 24.06 2.02
CA VAL A 98 -17.23 24.96 2.57
C VAL A 98 -16.42 24.25 3.64
N MET A 99 -15.10 24.39 3.54
CA MET A 99 -14.17 23.88 4.55
C MET A 99 -12.98 24.82 4.72
N PHE A 100 -12.57 25.03 5.96
CA PHE A 100 -11.41 25.84 6.32
C PHE A 100 -10.76 25.38 7.62
N GLY A 101 -9.62 25.97 7.95
CA GLY A 101 -8.87 25.58 9.14
C GLY A 101 -7.68 24.68 8.87
N LYS A 102 -7.04 24.24 9.96
CA LYS A 102 -5.88 23.35 9.95
C LYS A 102 -6.21 22.01 9.27
N ALA A 103 -5.35 21.60 8.34
CA ALA A 103 -5.39 20.26 7.75
C ALA A 103 -4.93 19.19 8.76
N ARG A 104 -4.97 17.92 8.36
CA ARG A 104 -4.34 16.86 9.16
C ARG A 104 -2.81 17.00 9.12
N THR A 105 -2.15 16.43 10.12
CA THR A 105 -0.72 16.14 10.07
C THR A 105 -0.56 14.65 9.85
N LEU A 106 0.11 14.26 8.77
CA LEU A 106 0.40 12.86 8.46
C LEU A 106 1.90 12.73 8.23
N SER A 107 2.51 11.65 8.69
CA SER A 107 3.89 11.33 8.37
C SER A 107 4.01 9.85 8.12
N PHE A 108 4.66 9.50 7.02
CA PHE A 108 5.02 8.14 6.71
C PHE A 108 6.52 8.08 6.46
N VAL A 109 7.22 7.28 7.27
CA VAL A 109 8.63 6.95 7.04
C VAL A 109 8.76 5.45 6.91
N GLY A 110 9.37 4.98 5.82
CA GLY A 110 9.55 3.57 5.51
C GLY A 110 10.99 3.27 5.09
N ARG A 111 11.49 2.12 5.51
CA ARG A 111 12.75 1.53 5.07
C ARG A 111 12.51 0.09 4.68
N ARG A 112 13.15 -0.38 3.63
CA ARG A 112 13.15 -1.78 3.24
C ARG A 112 14.53 -2.19 2.75
N TYR A 113 14.98 -3.32 3.27
CA TYR A 113 16.14 -4.07 2.80
C TYR A 113 15.62 -5.33 2.11
N GLN A 114 16.15 -5.63 0.93
CA GLN A 114 15.87 -6.90 0.26
C GLN A 114 17.16 -7.51 -0.27
N LEU A 115 17.37 -8.78 0.06
CA LEU A 115 18.43 -9.61 -0.48
C LEU A 115 17.78 -10.71 -1.33
N THR A 116 18.22 -10.83 -2.58
CA THR A 116 17.79 -11.90 -3.49
C THR A 116 19.03 -12.59 -4.02
N GLU A 117 19.02 -13.91 -3.92
CA GLU A 117 20.04 -14.80 -4.45
C GLU A 117 19.38 -15.79 -5.41
N SER A 118 20.04 -16.03 -6.54
CA SER A 118 19.62 -17.01 -7.52
C SER A 118 20.83 -17.74 -8.09
N LEU A 119 20.89 -19.05 -7.87
CA LEU A 119 21.87 -19.94 -8.44
C LEU A 119 21.24 -20.74 -9.58
N MET A 120 21.84 -20.67 -10.77
CA MET A 120 21.48 -21.48 -11.91
C MET A 120 22.55 -22.53 -12.14
N TRP A 121 22.15 -23.79 -12.27
CA TRP A 121 23.05 -24.91 -12.52
C TRP A 121 22.54 -25.78 -13.67
N GLU A 122 23.36 -25.86 -14.70
CA GLU A 122 23.18 -26.69 -15.87
C GLU A 122 23.86 -28.05 -15.68
N ARG A 123 23.09 -29.13 -15.71
CA ARG A 123 23.64 -30.49 -15.63
C ARG A 123 22.95 -31.41 -16.61
N LYS A 124 23.62 -31.68 -17.74
CA LYS A 124 23.08 -32.53 -18.83
C LYS A 124 21.74 -31.98 -19.33
N SER A 125 20.65 -32.69 -19.09
CA SER A 125 19.29 -32.31 -19.46
C SER A 125 18.54 -31.57 -18.35
N HIS A 126 19.17 -31.28 -17.22
CA HIS A 126 18.59 -30.56 -16.10
C HIS A 126 19.08 -29.11 -16.06
N HIS A 127 18.13 -28.19 -15.94
CA HIS A 127 18.36 -26.77 -15.75
C HIS A 127 17.84 -26.39 -14.36
N LEU A 128 18.69 -26.54 -13.36
CA LEU A 128 18.34 -26.35 -11.95
C LEU A 128 18.43 -24.87 -11.58
N ARG A 129 17.49 -24.41 -10.75
CA ARG A 129 17.47 -23.08 -10.17
C ARG A 129 17.19 -23.17 -8.69
N PHE A 130 18.04 -22.54 -7.90
CA PHE A 130 17.87 -22.37 -6.47
C PHE A 130 17.83 -20.90 -6.16
N GLY A 131 17.18 -20.52 -5.08
CA GLY A 131 17.33 -19.16 -4.61
C GLY A 131 16.74 -18.89 -3.25
N PHE A 132 17.12 -17.73 -2.76
CA PHE A 132 16.75 -17.18 -1.47
C PHE A 132 16.32 -15.74 -1.64
N ASP A 133 15.16 -15.39 -1.09
CA ASP A 133 14.73 -14.00 -0.95
C ASP A 133 14.52 -13.69 0.53
N TRP A 134 15.09 -12.58 0.97
CA TRP A 134 14.83 -11.99 2.27
C TRP A 134 14.40 -10.54 2.09
N GLU A 135 13.32 -10.15 2.74
CA GLU A 135 12.87 -8.76 2.86
C GLU A 135 12.72 -8.43 4.34
N ASP A 136 13.33 -7.33 4.79
CA ASP A 136 13.06 -6.69 6.08
C ASP A 136 12.60 -5.26 5.80
N ALA A 137 11.37 -4.96 6.17
CA ALA A 137 10.77 -3.64 6.00
C ALA A 137 10.24 -3.10 7.32
N ALA A 138 10.54 -1.85 7.59
CA ALA A 138 10.04 -1.12 8.75
C ALA A 138 9.36 0.17 8.30
N TYR A 139 8.16 0.45 8.82
CA TYR A 139 7.50 1.74 8.58
C TYR A 139 6.82 2.28 9.83
N SER A 140 6.86 3.61 9.93
CA SER A 140 6.33 4.39 11.05
C SER A 140 5.28 5.36 10.51
N PRO A 141 4.00 4.96 10.49
CA PRO A 141 2.92 5.89 10.21
C PRO A 141 2.59 6.68 11.48
N GLN A 142 2.44 7.98 11.32
CA GLN A 142 1.98 8.89 12.35
C GLN A 142 0.89 9.77 11.76
N GLN A 143 -0.23 9.88 12.45
CA GLN A 143 -1.36 10.72 12.05
C GLN A 143 -1.85 11.49 13.27
N PHE A 144 -1.89 12.81 13.14
CA PHE A 144 -2.67 13.66 14.01
C PHE A 144 -3.77 14.30 13.19
N ASP A 145 -5.01 13.93 13.49
CA ASP A 145 -6.18 14.57 12.98
C ASP A 145 -6.94 15.28 14.11
N GLN A 146 -7.84 16.18 13.73
CA GLN A 146 -8.76 16.82 14.66
C GLN A 146 -8.07 17.67 15.76
N GLU A 147 -6.87 18.19 15.49
CA GLU A 147 -6.17 19.12 16.38
C GLU A 147 -6.22 20.56 15.86
N PRO A 148 -6.59 21.56 16.68
CA PRO A 148 -7.09 21.42 18.06
C PRO A 148 -8.53 20.86 18.12
N ALA A 149 -9.31 21.04 17.05
CA ALA A 149 -10.63 20.43 16.89
C ALA A 149 -11.01 20.37 15.39
N THR A 150 -11.89 19.43 15.04
CA THR A 150 -12.69 19.46 13.82
C THR A 150 -14.14 19.73 14.18
N MET A 151 -14.72 20.79 13.61
CA MET A 151 -16.08 21.25 13.86
C MET A 151 -16.90 21.13 12.58
N ASN A 152 -18.12 20.63 12.69
CA ASN A 152 -19.13 20.72 11.64
C ASN A 152 -20.19 21.71 12.08
N LEU A 153 -20.50 22.69 11.22
CA LEU A 153 -21.57 23.67 11.47
C LEU A 153 -22.81 23.33 10.64
N TYR A 154 -23.97 23.79 11.10
CA TYR A 154 -25.17 23.78 10.27
C TYR A 154 -25.04 24.81 9.14
N SER A 155 -25.56 24.48 7.96
CA SER A 155 -25.57 25.42 6.83
C SER A 155 -26.62 26.51 7.01
N PRO A 156 -26.44 27.70 6.39
CA PRO A 156 -27.46 28.75 6.41
C PRO A 156 -28.83 28.28 5.93
N LEU A 157 -28.88 27.36 4.95
CA LEU A 157 -30.12 26.78 4.45
C LEU A 157 -30.82 25.93 5.51
N GLN A 158 -30.08 25.08 6.23
CA GLN A 158 -30.64 24.26 7.31
C GLN A 158 -31.24 25.13 8.43
N VAL A 159 -30.51 26.17 8.83
CA VAL A 159 -30.98 27.05 9.90
C VAL A 159 -32.19 27.88 9.45
N ARG A 160 -32.23 28.34 8.18
CA ARG A 160 -33.42 29.00 7.61
C ARG A 160 -34.64 28.08 7.58
N ASN A 161 -34.46 26.81 7.17
CA ASN A 161 -35.54 25.83 7.17
C ASN A 161 -36.07 25.55 8.58
N PHE A 162 -35.19 25.45 9.57
CA PHE A 162 -35.59 25.34 10.97
C PHE A 162 -36.40 26.56 11.43
N ASN A 163 -35.87 27.76 11.20
CA ASN A 163 -36.52 29.01 11.59
C ASN A 163 -37.90 29.23 10.93
N ALA A 164 -38.11 28.72 9.72
CA ALA A 164 -39.40 28.81 9.03
C ALA A 164 -40.53 28.08 9.77
N SER A 165 -40.20 27.06 10.56
CA SER A 165 -41.14 26.28 11.36
C SER A 165 -41.07 26.55 12.87
N ALA A 166 -40.00 27.20 13.33
CA ALA A 166 -39.76 27.44 14.75
C ALA A 166 -40.51 28.69 15.26
N PRO A 167 -41.05 28.66 16.50
CA PRO A 167 -41.65 29.84 17.11
C PRO A 167 -40.60 30.95 17.28
N PRO A 168 -40.98 32.25 17.28
CA PRO A 168 -40.04 33.37 17.28
C PRO A 168 -38.98 33.31 18.40
N ALA A 169 -39.36 32.83 19.58
CA ALA A 169 -38.46 32.70 20.73
C ALA A 169 -37.38 31.60 20.58
N ALA A 170 -37.56 30.65 19.65
CA ALA A 170 -36.63 29.55 19.40
C ALA A 170 -35.85 29.71 18.08
N GLN A 171 -36.10 30.78 17.33
CA GLN A 171 -35.39 31.04 16.08
C GLN A 171 -33.92 31.36 16.34
N ILE A 172 -33.05 30.79 15.52
CA ILE A 172 -31.61 31.00 15.59
C ILE A 172 -31.28 32.24 14.74
N PRO A 173 -30.68 33.30 15.32
CA PRO A 173 -30.34 34.49 14.56
C PRO A 173 -29.27 34.16 13.50
N LEU A 174 -29.52 34.61 12.28
CA LEU A 174 -28.59 34.45 11.16
C LEU A 174 -28.24 35.82 10.56
N PRO A 175 -26.98 36.05 10.17
CA PRO A 175 -26.62 37.15 9.28
C PRO A 175 -27.41 37.12 7.97
N SER A 176 -27.69 38.29 7.40
CA SER A 176 -28.32 38.42 6.08
C SER A 176 -27.40 37.96 4.94
N SER A 177 -26.08 38.02 5.14
CA SER A 177 -25.06 37.54 4.21
C SER A 177 -23.84 36.99 4.96
N PHE A 178 -23.04 36.15 4.30
CA PHE A 178 -21.85 35.51 4.87
C PHE A 178 -20.61 35.95 4.08
N LEU A 179 -20.08 37.12 4.39
CA LEU A 179 -18.96 37.73 3.65
C LEU A 179 -17.64 37.64 4.43
N THR A 180 -17.71 37.50 5.74
CA THR A 180 -16.55 37.44 6.64
C THR A 180 -16.46 36.10 7.37
N LEU A 181 -15.28 35.79 7.90
CA LEU A 181 -15.09 34.63 8.77
C LEU A 181 -15.99 34.71 10.02
N ASP A 182 -16.20 35.91 10.58
CA ASP A 182 -17.07 36.10 11.75
C ASP A 182 -18.52 35.70 11.44
N ASP A 183 -19.05 36.08 10.27
CA ASP A 183 -20.39 35.70 9.84
C ASP A 183 -20.55 34.17 9.80
N ILE A 184 -19.52 33.47 9.30
CA ILE A 184 -19.50 32.01 9.21
C ILE A 184 -19.41 31.38 10.59
N LEU A 185 -18.60 31.93 11.50
CA LEU A 185 -18.44 31.41 12.86
C LEU A 185 -19.66 31.63 13.75
N ARG A 186 -20.62 32.49 13.36
CA ARG A 186 -21.94 32.61 13.99
C ARG A 186 -22.88 31.46 13.65
N LEU A 187 -22.55 30.60 12.68
CA LEU A 187 -23.37 29.44 12.36
C LEU A 187 -23.39 28.45 13.54
N PRO A 188 -24.53 27.82 13.84
CA PRO A 188 -24.63 26.90 14.96
C PRO A 188 -23.73 25.68 14.78
N LEU A 189 -23.07 25.28 15.87
CA LEU A 189 -22.28 24.07 15.94
C LEU A 189 -23.19 22.84 15.85
N LYS A 190 -22.92 21.95 14.90
CA LYS A 190 -23.62 20.67 14.74
C LYS A 190 -22.91 19.57 15.50
N THR A 191 -21.61 19.42 15.26
CA THR A 191 -20.75 18.47 15.99
C THR A 191 -19.34 19.01 16.10
N PHE A 192 -18.60 18.58 17.10
CA PHE A 192 -17.15 18.77 17.16
C PHE A 192 -16.48 17.48 17.61
N SER A 193 -15.23 17.32 17.20
CA SER A 193 -14.35 16.26 17.67
C SER A 193 -12.93 16.80 17.85
N THR A 194 -12.17 16.20 18.77
CA THR A 194 -10.79 16.59 19.04
C THR A 194 -9.93 15.34 19.20
N GLY A 195 -8.68 15.42 18.74
CA GLY A 195 -7.69 14.35 18.93
C GLY A 195 -7.11 14.39 20.34
N VAL A 196 -7.06 13.25 21.02
CA VAL A 196 -6.39 13.10 22.33
C VAL A 196 -5.37 11.98 22.26
N GLY A 197 -4.15 12.26 22.72
CA GLY A 197 -3.09 11.28 22.85
C GLY A 197 -2.10 11.28 21.69
N SER A 198 -1.36 10.18 21.56
CA SER A 198 -0.28 10.05 20.58
C SER A 198 -0.83 9.71 19.19
N GLY A 199 -0.37 10.42 18.16
CA GLY A 199 -0.69 10.14 16.74
C GLY A 199 -0.02 8.88 16.16
N PHE A 200 0.72 8.12 16.96
CA PHE A 200 1.29 6.84 16.55
C PHE A 200 0.29 5.69 16.73
N VAL A 201 0.19 4.84 15.71
CA VAL A 201 -0.49 3.56 15.83
C VAL A 201 0.45 2.56 16.49
N PRO A 202 0.10 1.97 17.66
CA PRO A 202 0.94 0.94 18.28
C PRO A 202 0.92 -0.34 17.43
N PHE A 203 2.11 -0.91 17.22
CA PHE A 203 2.31 -2.21 16.58
C PHE A 203 2.73 -3.25 17.60
N ARG A 204 2.95 -4.49 17.15
CA ARG A 204 3.41 -5.61 17.98
C ARG A 204 4.50 -5.17 18.97
N ASP A 205 4.35 -5.53 20.24
CA ASP A 205 5.20 -5.13 21.37
C ASP A 205 5.14 -3.61 21.65
N PHE A 206 3.99 -2.98 21.39
CA PHE A 206 3.73 -1.54 21.54
C PHE A 206 4.74 -0.62 20.83
N ARG A 207 5.39 -1.11 19.78
CA ARG A 207 6.36 -0.32 19.00
C ARG A 207 5.65 0.75 18.17
N LYS A 208 6.31 1.89 17.96
CA LYS A 208 5.86 2.99 17.09
C LYS A 208 6.00 2.70 15.59
N TYR A 209 6.64 1.60 15.24
CA TYR A 209 6.89 1.17 13.86
C TYR A 209 6.44 -0.26 13.66
N ARG A 210 5.95 -0.56 12.46
CA ARG A 210 5.64 -1.90 12.03
C ARG A 210 6.86 -2.50 11.36
N ARG A 211 7.28 -3.67 11.81
CA ARG A 211 8.28 -4.50 11.15
C ARG A 211 7.59 -5.59 10.33
N LEU A 212 8.07 -5.84 9.13
CA LEU A 212 7.64 -6.86 8.21
C LEU A 212 8.87 -7.62 7.74
N ASP A 213 8.85 -8.93 7.92
CA ASP A 213 9.91 -9.80 7.44
C ASP A 213 9.31 -10.87 6.54
N LEU A 214 9.96 -11.14 5.42
CA LEU A 214 9.64 -12.22 4.52
C LEU A 214 10.92 -12.99 4.19
N TYR A 215 10.89 -14.29 4.43
CA TYR A 215 11.91 -15.23 3.98
C TYR A 215 11.28 -16.13 2.94
N ARG A 216 11.99 -16.41 1.85
CA ARG A 216 11.58 -17.36 0.83
C ARG A 216 12.77 -18.15 0.35
N LEU A 217 12.58 -19.46 0.25
CA LEU A 217 13.53 -20.39 -0.36
C LEU A 217 12.83 -21.06 -1.53
N TYR A 218 13.53 -21.29 -2.62
CA TYR A 218 12.98 -22.07 -3.72
C TYR A 218 14.02 -22.96 -4.39
N ALA A 219 13.53 -24.06 -4.94
CA ALA A 219 14.25 -24.94 -5.83
C ALA A 219 13.32 -25.30 -7.00
N ALA A 220 13.83 -25.25 -8.21
CA ALA A 220 13.13 -25.62 -9.42
C ALA A 220 14.07 -26.32 -10.40
N ASP A 221 13.51 -27.19 -11.22
CA ASP A 221 14.22 -27.87 -12.30
C ASP A 221 13.41 -27.74 -13.58
N THR A 222 14.10 -27.49 -14.69
CA THR A 222 13.56 -27.76 -16.02
C THR A 222 14.32 -28.94 -16.59
N TRP A 223 13.64 -30.07 -16.70
CA TRP A 223 14.20 -31.33 -17.15
C TRP A 223 13.76 -31.66 -18.56
N ARG A 224 14.73 -31.71 -19.48
CA ARG A 224 14.52 -32.21 -20.82
C ARG A 224 14.63 -33.74 -20.85
N ILE A 225 13.52 -34.41 -20.60
CA ILE A 225 13.45 -35.89 -20.56
C ILE A 225 13.92 -36.50 -21.89
N ASN A 226 13.48 -35.93 -23.02
CA ASN A 226 13.91 -36.35 -24.35
C ASN A 226 13.81 -35.20 -25.36
N SER A 227 14.00 -35.49 -26.65
CA SER A 227 13.97 -34.46 -27.71
C SER A 227 12.61 -33.75 -27.83
N ARG A 228 11.52 -34.37 -27.34
CA ARG A 228 10.14 -33.89 -27.48
C ARG A 228 9.48 -33.45 -26.17
N LEU A 229 9.90 -33.99 -25.02
CA LEU A 229 9.28 -33.74 -23.72
C LEU A 229 10.23 -33.00 -22.78
N THR A 230 9.76 -31.86 -22.29
CA THR A 230 10.38 -31.09 -21.20
C THR A 230 9.37 -30.97 -20.06
N VAL A 231 9.81 -31.21 -18.83
CA VAL A 231 9.01 -31.05 -17.62
C VAL A 231 9.67 -30.01 -16.74
N ASN A 232 8.89 -29.08 -16.20
CA ASN A 232 9.34 -28.12 -15.22
C ASN A 232 8.63 -28.38 -13.90
N TYR A 233 9.37 -28.43 -12.80
CA TYR A 233 8.79 -28.57 -11.47
C TYR A 233 9.59 -27.76 -10.47
N GLY A 234 8.94 -27.33 -9.41
CA GLY A 234 9.59 -26.53 -8.39
C GLY A 234 8.75 -26.41 -7.14
N LEU A 235 9.43 -26.12 -6.05
CA LEU A 235 8.85 -25.90 -4.74
C LEU A 235 9.46 -24.65 -4.15
N ALA A 236 8.61 -23.78 -3.62
CA ALA A 236 9.04 -22.68 -2.79
C ALA A 236 8.43 -22.78 -1.40
N TRP A 237 9.19 -22.36 -0.40
CA TRP A 237 8.76 -22.18 0.96
C TRP A 237 8.83 -20.70 1.31
N SER A 238 7.88 -20.19 2.10
CA SER A 238 7.87 -18.79 2.52
C SER A 238 7.47 -18.63 3.99
N TYR A 239 8.06 -17.67 4.67
CA TYR A 239 7.85 -17.43 6.10
C TYR A 239 7.78 -15.95 6.43
N GLU A 240 6.72 -15.55 7.12
CA GLU A 240 6.45 -14.15 7.52
C GLU A 240 6.27 -14.05 9.06
N PRO A 241 7.36 -14.05 9.85
CA PRO A 241 7.27 -14.10 11.32
C PRO A 241 6.56 -12.88 11.93
N ASN A 242 6.68 -11.72 11.28
CA ASN A 242 6.29 -10.43 11.85
C ASN A 242 5.06 -9.80 11.17
N SER A 243 4.36 -10.55 10.33
CA SER A 243 3.21 -10.01 9.58
C SER A 243 1.94 -9.81 10.42
N LEU A 244 1.78 -10.60 11.47
CA LEU A 244 0.64 -10.58 12.39
C LEU A 244 1.07 -10.06 13.77
N ASN A 245 0.12 -9.47 14.49
CA ASN A 245 0.28 -9.12 15.89
C ASN A 245 0.06 -10.40 16.70
N THR A 246 1.15 -11.12 16.98
CA THR A 246 1.17 -12.41 17.69
C THR A 246 1.18 -12.23 19.22
N ASP A 247 1.17 -10.99 19.70
CA ASP A 247 1.28 -10.56 21.09
C ASP A 247 -0.07 -10.29 21.77
N LEU A 248 -1.11 -10.00 20.98
CA LEU A 248 -2.42 -9.61 21.50
C LEU A 248 -3.45 -10.72 21.35
N SER A 249 -4.09 -11.07 22.46
CA SER A 249 -5.30 -11.89 22.46
C SER A 249 -6.48 -11.08 21.90
N LYS A 250 -7.48 -11.80 21.42
CA LYS A 250 -8.70 -11.19 20.88
C LYS A 250 -9.65 -10.84 22.04
N PRO A 251 -10.43 -9.74 21.93
CA PRO A 251 -11.38 -9.36 22.98
C PRO A 251 -12.41 -10.45 23.28
N GLU A 252 -12.82 -10.56 24.54
CA GLU A 252 -13.83 -11.54 25.00
C GLU A 252 -15.19 -11.40 24.29
N LEU A 253 -15.52 -10.20 23.80
CA LEU A 253 -16.72 -9.96 22.98
C LEU A 253 -16.80 -10.88 21.75
N LEU A 254 -15.65 -11.39 21.26
CA LEU A 254 -15.60 -12.29 20.12
C LEU A 254 -15.84 -13.76 20.48
N THR A 255 -16.06 -14.10 21.76
CA THR A 255 -16.30 -15.47 22.23
C THR A 255 -17.51 -16.10 21.54
N ALA A 256 -18.59 -15.36 21.33
CA ALA A 256 -19.79 -15.86 20.67
C ALA A 256 -19.57 -16.26 19.20
N ILE A 257 -18.50 -15.77 18.57
CA ILE A 257 -18.18 -16.02 17.15
C ILE A 257 -17.04 -17.03 17.01
N LEU A 258 -16.02 -16.91 17.85
CA LEU A 258 -14.77 -17.68 17.74
C LEU A 258 -14.70 -18.85 18.74
N GLY A 259 -15.64 -18.92 19.68
CA GLY A 259 -15.56 -19.78 20.85
C GLY A 259 -14.53 -19.32 21.88
N PRO A 260 -14.58 -19.86 23.11
CA PRO A 260 -13.65 -19.49 24.18
C PRO A 260 -12.18 -19.79 23.82
N ASN A 261 -11.93 -20.85 23.06
CA ASN A 261 -10.58 -21.24 22.64
C ASN A 261 -10.08 -20.47 21.40
N GLY A 262 -10.93 -19.69 20.74
CA GLY A 262 -10.58 -18.93 19.54
C GLY A 262 -9.97 -17.55 19.81
N LEU A 263 -9.87 -17.15 21.08
CA LEU A 263 -9.36 -15.84 21.49
C LEU A 263 -7.84 -15.74 21.54
N ASN A 264 -7.13 -16.86 21.45
CA ASN A 264 -5.68 -16.91 21.47
C ASN A 264 -5.05 -15.99 20.41
N PRO A 265 -3.86 -15.40 20.68
CA PRO A 265 -3.15 -14.62 19.69
C PRO A 265 -2.95 -15.40 18.39
N PRO A 266 -3.03 -14.74 17.22
CA PRO A 266 -2.75 -15.41 15.97
C PRO A 266 -1.29 -15.87 15.93
N VAL A 267 -1.04 -17.04 15.35
CA VAL A 267 0.32 -17.60 15.20
C VAL A 267 0.85 -17.37 13.78
N ALA A 268 2.16 -17.16 13.66
CA ALA A 268 2.81 -17.07 12.36
C ALA A 268 2.76 -18.42 11.64
N GLN A 269 2.33 -18.42 10.38
CA GLN A 269 2.26 -19.65 9.58
C GLN A 269 3.66 -20.04 9.11
N LYS A 270 4.11 -21.23 9.50
CA LYS A 270 5.43 -21.77 9.16
C LYS A 270 5.42 -22.70 7.93
N ALA A 271 4.27 -23.29 7.60
CA ALA A 271 4.14 -24.31 6.56
C ALA A 271 3.59 -23.74 5.25
N ASN A 272 4.19 -22.66 4.74
CA ASN A 272 3.70 -22.05 3.51
C ASN A 272 4.49 -22.54 2.30
N PHE A 273 3.99 -23.61 1.67
CA PHE A 273 4.58 -24.20 0.48
C PHE A 273 3.83 -23.77 -0.79
N SER A 274 4.58 -23.53 -1.85
CA SER A 274 4.09 -23.12 -3.17
C SER A 274 4.68 -24.04 -4.25
N PRO A 275 4.16 -25.27 -4.42
CA PRO A 275 4.53 -26.16 -5.50
C PRO A 275 4.09 -25.65 -6.87
N THR A 276 4.89 -25.96 -7.88
CA THR A 276 4.62 -25.69 -9.30
C THR A 276 5.04 -26.89 -10.13
N VAL A 277 4.27 -27.22 -11.15
CA VAL A 277 4.58 -28.26 -12.14
C VAL A 277 4.06 -27.85 -13.51
N GLY A 278 4.78 -28.19 -14.57
CA GLY A 278 4.37 -27.97 -15.94
C GLY A 278 5.15 -28.86 -16.89
N PHE A 279 4.69 -28.89 -18.13
CA PHE A 279 5.32 -29.66 -19.20
C PHE A 279 5.16 -28.95 -20.54
N ALA A 280 6.06 -29.28 -21.46
CA ALA A 280 5.98 -28.96 -22.87
C ALA A 280 6.30 -30.22 -23.68
N LEU A 281 5.38 -30.60 -24.57
CA LEU A 281 5.46 -31.77 -25.42
C LEU A 281 5.35 -31.36 -26.89
N VAL A 282 6.36 -31.68 -27.68
CA VAL A 282 6.29 -31.62 -29.15
C VAL A 282 5.37 -32.75 -29.63
N ALA A 283 4.18 -32.40 -30.11
CA ALA A 283 3.11 -33.35 -30.43
C ALA A 283 3.27 -33.96 -31.83
N THR A 284 3.82 -33.21 -32.79
CA THR A 284 3.98 -33.65 -34.18
C THR A 284 5.45 -33.97 -34.51
N ARG A 285 5.67 -34.88 -35.46
CA ARG A 285 7.03 -35.28 -35.88
C ARG A 285 7.81 -34.15 -36.56
N ASP A 286 7.11 -33.21 -37.18
CA ASP A 286 7.68 -32.04 -37.84
C ASP A 286 8.07 -30.91 -36.85
N GLY A 287 7.78 -31.08 -35.55
CA GLY A 287 8.11 -30.09 -34.53
C GLY A 287 7.21 -28.85 -34.50
N LYS A 288 6.22 -28.75 -35.38
CA LYS A 288 5.41 -27.52 -35.54
C LYS A 288 4.34 -27.35 -34.47
N THR A 289 3.90 -28.44 -33.85
CA THR A 289 2.87 -28.39 -32.80
C THR A 289 3.47 -28.73 -31.44
N VAL A 290 3.28 -27.84 -30.47
CA VAL A 290 3.71 -28.02 -29.08
C VAL A 290 2.51 -27.88 -28.15
N ILE A 291 2.27 -28.91 -27.33
CA ILE A 291 1.28 -28.89 -26.24
C ILE A 291 1.98 -28.49 -24.96
N ARG A 292 1.44 -27.52 -24.24
CA ARG A 292 1.96 -27.08 -22.94
C ARG A 292 0.84 -27.11 -21.91
N GLY A 293 1.18 -27.52 -20.70
CA GLY A 293 0.24 -27.53 -19.58
C GLY A 293 0.99 -27.36 -18.27
N GLY A 294 0.28 -26.91 -17.23
CA GLY A 294 0.88 -26.75 -15.91
C GLY A 294 -0.10 -26.24 -14.87
N GLY A 295 0.30 -26.38 -13.62
CA GLY A 295 -0.46 -25.98 -12.46
C GLY A 295 0.47 -25.69 -11.28
N GLY A 296 -0.04 -24.94 -10.31
CA GLY A 296 0.71 -24.64 -9.10
C GLY A 296 -0.13 -23.87 -8.11
N SER A 297 0.35 -23.78 -6.88
CA SER A 297 -0.20 -22.92 -5.86
C SER A 297 0.78 -21.81 -5.52
N LEU A 298 0.26 -20.61 -5.34
CA LEU A 298 1.04 -19.46 -4.91
C LEU A 298 0.51 -19.01 -3.56
N LEU A 299 1.40 -18.98 -2.56
CA LEU A 299 1.10 -18.29 -1.33
C LEU A 299 1.08 -16.78 -1.60
N ARG A 300 -0.04 -16.15 -1.28
CA ARG A 300 -0.11 -14.69 -1.25
C ARG A 300 0.40 -14.22 0.10
N PRO A 301 1.51 -13.46 0.17
CA PRO A 301 1.96 -12.90 1.43
C PRO A 301 0.86 -12.05 2.05
N THR A 302 0.76 -12.13 3.37
CA THR A 302 -0.30 -11.50 4.16
C THR A 302 -0.31 -9.97 4.01
N GLN A 303 0.78 -9.37 3.52
CA GLN A 303 0.86 -7.93 3.19
C GLN A 303 -0.09 -7.48 2.07
N LEU A 304 -0.27 -8.27 1.00
CA LEU A 304 -1.13 -7.86 -0.13
C LEU A 304 -2.60 -7.76 0.28
N ARG A 305 -3.03 -8.53 1.28
CA ARG A 305 -4.39 -8.46 1.84
C ARG A 305 -4.60 -7.15 2.60
N LYS A 306 -3.62 -6.73 3.40
CA LYS A 306 -3.69 -5.51 4.21
C LYS A 306 -3.42 -4.24 3.40
N TYR A 307 -2.57 -4.27 2.38
CA TYR A 307 -2.37 -3.10 1.50
C TYR A 307 -3.59 -2.83 0.62
N ARG A 308 -4.28 -3.84 0.08
CA ARG A 308 -5.56 -3.61 -0.60
C ARG A 308 -6.65 -3.12 0.35
N GLN A 309 -6.71 -3.65 1.57
CA GLN A 309 -7.70 -3.20 2.56
C GLN A 309 -7.37 -1.83 3.17
N ARG A 310 -6.10 -1.45 3.32
CA ARG A 310 -5.66 -0.15 3.82
C ARG A 310 -5.53 0.90 2.72
N ALA A 311 -5.21 0.55 1.48
CA ALA A 311 -5.33 1.47 0.35
C ALA A 311 -6.82 1.71 0.02
N ALA A 312 -7.66 0.67 0.09
CA ALA A 312 -9.10 0.85 0.03
C ALA A 312 -9.64 1.60 1.27
N GLY A 313 -9.04 1.45 2.46
CA GLY A 313 -9.44 2.18 3.67
C GLY A 313 -8.87 3.58 3.83
N ALA A 314 -7.72 3.88 3.21
CA ALA A 314 -7.11 5.21 3.15
C ALA A 314 -7.70 6.06 2.01
N VAL A 315 -8.31 5.41 1.01
CA VAL A 315 -9.12 6.06 -0.04
C VAL A 315 -10.62 6.04 0.30
N SER A 316 -11.07 5.20 1.24
CA SER A 316 -12.45 5.19 1.74
C SER A 316 -12.46 5.26 3.27
N GLY A 317 -12.38 6.49 3.80
CA GLY A 317 -12.77 6.83 5.16
C GLY A 317 -14.28 6.70 5.38
N ARG A 318 -14.85 5.50 5.23
CA ARG A 318 -16.23 5.21 5.64
C ARG A 318 -16.24 4.59 7.03
N HIS A 319 -16.44 5.44 8.03
CA HIS A 319 -17.11 5.04 9.27
C HIS A 319 -18.61 5.35 9.10
N GLY A 320 -19.43 4.30 9.04
CA GLY A 320 -20.89 4.36 8.95
C GLY A 320 -21.48 2.95 8.73
N PRO A 321 -22.63 2.61 9.32
CA PRO A 321 -22.95 1.26 9.78
C PRO A 321 -23.22 0.25 8.66
N LYS A 322 -23.04 -1.03 9.01
CA LYS A 322 -23.21 -2.22 8.16
C LYS A 322 -24.58 -2.21 7.45
N GLY A 323 -24.55 -2.18 6.12
CA GLY A 323 -25.66 -2.57 5.24
C GLY A 323 -25.21 -3.69 4.29
N ARG A 324 -25.95 -4.80 4.27
CA ARG A 324 -25.75 -5.95 3.36
C ARG A 324 -25.91 -5.52 1.90
N SER A 325 -24.94 -5.89 1.05
CA SER A 325 -25.04 -6.02 -0.41
C SER A 325 -23.70 -6.60 -0.88
N GLY A 326 -23.60 -7.77 -1.52
CA GLY A 326 -24.23 -8.12 -2.78
C GLY A 326 -23.16 -8.10 -3.87
N LEU A 327 -22.90 -9.26 -4.49
CA LEU A 327 -22.02 -9.53 -5.64
C LEU A 327 -21.64 -8.31 -6.52
N LYS A 328 -20.38 -8.25 -6.98
CA LYS A 328 -20.02 -8.07 -8.40
C LYS A 328 -18.51 -8.22 -8.69
N HIS A 329 -18.22 -9.12 -9.65
CA HIS A 329 -17.00 -9.20 -10.44
C HIS A 329 -16.81 -7.94 -11.31
N PHE A 330 -15.58 -7.45 -11.47
CA PHE A 330 -14.88 -7.21 -12.76
C PHE A 330 -13.54 -6.45 -12.57
N LEU A 331 -12.49 -6.97 -13.24
CA LEU A 331 -11.27 -6.37 -13.86
C LEU A 331 -10.55 -5.18 -13.17
N SER A 332 -9.22 -5.09 -13.07
CA SER A 332 -8.22 -5.29 -14.13
C SER A 332 -6.79 -5.49 -13.58
N ARG A 333 -6.02 -6.35 -14.25
CA ARG A 333 -4.55 -6.47 -14.20
C ARG A 333 -4.00 -5.76 -15.45
N PRO A 334 -2.82 -5.12 -15.44
CA PRO A 334 -2.04 -4.95 -16.66
C PRO A 334 -1.17 -6.21 -16.92
N PRO A 335 -1.07 -6.70 -18.17
CA PRO A 335 -0.06 -7.69 -18.54
C PRO A 335 1.25 -7.00 -18.95
N ALA A 336 2.37 -7.52 -18.46
CA ALA A 336 3.70 -7.21 -18.97
C ALA A 336 3.93 -8.01 -20.25
N GLY A 337 4.13 -7.31 -21.37
CA GLY A 337 4.61 -7.87 -22.63
C GLY A 337 6.14 -7.77 -22.72
N PHE A 338 6.78 -8.78 -23.30
CA PHE A 338 8.11 -8.69 -23.91
C PHE A 338 7.97 -8.79 -25.44
N PRO A 339 8.91 -8.25 -26.21
CA PRO A 339 8.73 -7.87 -27.60
C PRO A 339 9.04 -9.01 -28.56
N THR A 340 8.40 -8.99 -29.72
CA THR A 340 8.93 -9.57 -30.95
C THR A 340 8.54 -8.66 -32.11
N GLU A 341 9.53 -7.96 -32.66
CA GLU A 341 9.52 -7.49 -34.03
C GLU A 341 9.37 -8.68 -34.98
N THR A 342 8.44 -8.60 -35.92
CA THR A 342 8.65 -9.11 -37.28
C THR A 342 7.76 -8.30 -38.22
N ASN A 343 8.39 -7.42 -38.99
CA ASN A 343 7.89 -6.96 -40.29
C ASN A 343 8.04 -8.12 -41.29
N PRO A 344 7.14 -8.29 -42.27
CA PRO A 344 7.47 -7.77 -43.61
C PRO A 344 6.26 -7.26 -44.44
N PHE A 345 6.52 -6.17 -45.17
CA PHE A 345 6.07 -5.78 -46.52
C PHE A 345 4.83 -6.47 -47.14
N TYR A 346 3.83 -5.70 -47.58
CA TYR A 346 3.66 -5.26 -48.99
C TYR A 346 2.43 -4.34 -49.19
N ARG A 347 2.67 -3.26 -49.95
CA ARG A 347 1.82 -2.46 -50.87
C ARG A 347 0.29 -2.37 -50.68
N GLY A 348 -0.17 -1.13 -50.76
CA GLY A 348 -1.53 -0.69 -51.06
C GLY A 348 -1.63 0.81 -50.85
#